data_AF-A0A963PV46-F1
#
_entry.id   AF-A0A963PV46-F1
#
_cell.length_a   1.000
_cell.length_b   1.000
_cell.length_c   1.000
_cell.angle_alpha   90.00
_cell.angle_beta   90.00
_cell.angle_gamma   90.00
#
_symmetry.space_group_name_H-M   'P 1'
#
loop_
_entity.id
_entity.type
_entity.pdbx_description
1 polymer ?
#
loop_
_entity_poly.entity_id
_entity_poly.type
_entity_poly.pdbx_seq_one_letter_code
_entity_poly.pdbx_strand_id
1 'polypeptide(L)'
;PPGGETLLMLGERVRAATDELAHRHLGEQIVLVAHGGVLDMMYRIATRQAVDAPRTWELANAGINRLLWTPQGLSLVGWSDTRHLGPEWCDESTT
;
A
#
# COMPACT_ATOMS: atom_id res chain seq x y z
N PRO A 1 6.64 -8.55 17.45
CA PRO A 1 6.48 -8.99 18.86
C PRO A 1 6.81 -10.49 18.98
N PRO A 2 7.17 -11.02 20.16
CA PRO A 2 7.34 -12.46 20.34
C PRO A 2 6.08 -13.21 19.87
N GLY A 3 6.25 -14.22 18.99
CA GLY A 3 5.14 -14.97 18.40
C GLY A 3 4.34 -14.23 17.31
N GLY A 4 4.74 -13.01 16.93
CA GLY A 4 4.12 -12.26 15.83
C GLY A 4 4.76 -12.51 14.48
N GLU A 5 4.07 -12.05 13.44
CA GLU A 5 4.60 -12.02 12.06
C GLU A 5 5.75 -11.00 11.95
N THR A 6 6.79 -11.34 11.18
CA THR A 6 7.88 -10.40 10.86
C THR A 6 7.49 -9.51 9.67
N LEU A 7 8.14 -8.36 9.50
CA LEU A 7 7.88 -7.49 8.34
C LEU A 7 8.23 -8.17 7.00
N LEU A 8 9.22 -9.06 6.98
CA LEU A 8 9.55 -9.85 5.79
C LEU A 8 8.42 -10.83 5.43
N MET A 9 7.89 -11.55 6.42
CA MET A 9 6.76 -12.46 6.22
C MET A 9 5.51 -11.71 5.76
N LEU A 10 5.22 -10.55 6.36
CA LEU A 10 4.14 -9.68 5.94
C LEU A 10 4.34 -9.23 4.48
N GLY A 11 5.54 -8.77 4.12
CA GLY A 11 5.86 -8.33 2.77
C GLY A 11 5.70 -9.43 1.72
N GLU A 12 6.16 -10.65 2.03
CA GLU A 12 5.97 -11.82 1.16
C GLU A 12 4.49 -12.15 0.96
N ARG A 13 3.71 -12.18 2.05
CA ARG A 13 2.27 -12.45 2.01
C ARG A 13 1.50 -11.39 1.23
N VAL A 14 1.82 -10.11 1.42
CA VAL A 14 1.21 -8.99 0.69
C VAL A 14 1.53 -9.07 -0.79
N ARG A 15 2.79 -9.35 -1.16
CA ARG A 15 3.18 -9.53 -2.56
C ARG A 15 2.43 -10.69 -3.21
N ALA A 16 2.44 -11.87 -2.57
CA ALA A 16 1.77 -13.06 -3.10
C ALA A 16 0.27 -12.82 -3.31
N ALA A 17 -0.42 -12.24 -2.33
CA ALA A 17 -1.84 -11.92 -2.43
C ALA A 17 -2.12 -10.89 -3.53
N THR A 18 -1.28 -9.85 -3.65
CA THR A 18 -1.44 -8.81 -4.68
C THR A 18 -1.22 -9.39 -6.08
N ASP A 19 -0.18 -10.19 -6.27
CA ASP A 19 0.12 -10.84 -7.55
C ASP A 19 -0.99 -11.80 -7.96
N GLU A 20 -1.51 -12.60 -7.03
CA GLU A 20 -2.62 -13.53 -7.30
C GLU A 20 -3.89 -12.78 -7.73
N LEU A 21 -4.26 -11.72 -7.01
CA LEU A 21 -5.43 -10.91 -7.33
C LEU A 21 -5.26 -10.19 -8.67
N ALA A 22 -4.11 -9.58 -8.93
CA ALA A 22 -3.85 -8.88 -10.18
C ALA A 22 -3.85 -9.82 -11.39
N HIS A 23 -3.28 -11.03 -11.26
CA HIS A 23 -3.32 -12.04 -12.33
C HIS A 23 -4.74 -12.52 -12.65
N ARG A 24 -5.63 -12.59 -11.66
CA ARG A 24 -7.04 -12.98 -11.88
C ARG A 24 -7.85 -11.91 -12.63
N HIS A 25 -7.37 -10.66 -12.64
CA HIS A 25 -8.08 -9.49 -13.15
C HIS A 25 -7.23 -8.70 -14.19
N LEU A 26 -6.58 -9.42 -15.12
CA LEU A 26 -5.74 -8.80 -16.14
C LEU A 26 -6.54 -7.83 -17.04
N GLY A 27 -6.05 -6.59 -17.15
CA GLY A 27 -6.68 -5.53 -17.95
C GLY A 27 -7.83 -4.81 -17.24
N GLU A 28 -8.15 -5.19 -16.00
CA GLU A 28 -9.21 -4.58 -15.20
C GLU A 28 -8.66 -3.59 -14.16
N GLN A 29 -9.57 -2.84 -13.53
CA GLN A 29 -9.28 -2.02 -12.36
C GLN A 29 -9.96 -2.64 -11.14
N ILE A 30 -9.15 -3.06 -10.15
CA ILE A 30 -9.64 -3.62 -8.89
C ILE A 30 -9.39 -2.67 -7.73
N VAL A 31 -10.22 -2.78 -6.70
CA VAL A 31 -10.06 -2.03 -5.44
C VAL A 31 -9.69 -3.01 -4.33
N LEU A 32 -8.60 -2.71 -3.63
CA LEU A 32 -8.17 -3.42 -2.44
C LEU A 32 -8.34 -2.50 -1.23
N VAL A 33 -9.00 -2.99 -0.18
CA VAL A 33 -9.14 -2.28 1.10
C VAL A 33 -8.28 -2.98 2.13
N ALA A 34 -7.36 -2.25 2.74
CA ALA A 34 -6.37 -2.80 3.67
C ALA A 34 -5.97 -1.79 4.75
N HIS A 35 -5.25 -2.27 5.77
CA HIS A 35 -4.73 -1.46 6.86
C HIS A 35 -3.33 -0.89 6.57
N GLY A 36 -2.90 0.08 7.38
CA GLY A 36 -1.64 0.79 7.22
C GLY A 36 -0.41 -0.10 7.05
N GLY A 37 -0.29 -1.21 7.79
CA GLY A 37 0.85 -2.13 7.65
C GLY A 37 0.93 -2.83 6.30
N VAL A 38 -0.22 -3.16 5.69
CA VAL A 38 -0.27 -3.75 4.34
C VAL A 38 0.03 -2.69 3.29
N LEU A 39 -0.56 -1.49 3.44
CA LEU A 39 -0.31 -0.36 2.54
C LEU A 39 1.17 0.06 2.57
N ASP A 40 1.81 0.08 3.74
CA ASP A 40 3.24 0.33 3.89
C ASP A 40 4.07 -0.67 3.07
N MET A 41 3.76 -1.96 3.17
CA MET A 41 4.45 -2.99 2.37
C MET A 41 4.18 -2.81 0.87
N MET A 42 2.95 -2.52 0.46
CA MET A 42 2.64 -2.28 -0.96
C MET A 42 3.43 -1.09 -1.51
N TYR A 43 3.57 0.00 -0.75
CA TYR A 43 4.41 1.14 -1.13
C TYR A 43 5.86 0.73 -1.30
N ARG A 44 6.42 0.02 -0.31
CA ARG A 44 7.82 -0.44 -0.34
C ARG A 44 8.09 -1.35 -1.52
N ILE A 45 7.19 -2.30 -1.81
CA ILE A 45 7.31 -3.21 -2.96
C ILE A 45 7.31 -2.39 -4.26
N ALA A 46 6.34 -1.47 -4.42
CA ALA A 46 6.20 -0.66 -5.61
C ALA A 46 7.38 0.30 -5.86
N THR A 47 8.04 0.74 -4.79
CA THR A 47 9.17 1.70 -4.83
C THR A 47 10.53 1.05 -4.58
N ARG A 48 10.57 -0.28 -4.42
CA ARG A 48 11.77 -1.09 -4.14
C ARG A 48 12.54 -0.66 -2.89
N GLN A 49 11.82 -0.28 -1.84
CA GLN A 49 12.40 0.08 -0.54
C GLN A 49 12.70 -1.16 0.29
N ALA A 50 13.79 -1.11 1.06
CA ALA A 50 14.06 -2.12 2.07
C ALA A 50 13.01 -2.07 3.20
N VAL A 51 12.76 -3.20 3.86
CA VAL A 51 11.75 -3.30 4.93
C VAL A 51 12.11 -2.49 6.18
N ASP A 52 13.39 -2.23 6.39
CA ASP A 52 13.94 -1.46 7.51
C ASP A 52 14.19 0.02 7.18
N ALA A 53 13.98 0.43 5.92
CA ALA A 53 14.11 1.83 5.54
C ALA A 53 13.09 2.70 6.31
N PRO A 54 13.47 3.91 6.76
CA PRO A 54 12.54 4.84 7.41
C PRO A 54 11.32 5.11 6.51
N ARG A 55 10.13 5.16 7.11
CA ARG A 55 8.91 5.51 6.38
C ARG A 55 8.88 7.02 6.12
N THR A 56 8.86 7.41 4.85
CA THR A 56 8.82 8.82 4.40
C THR A 56 7.54 9.19 3.66
N TRP A 57 6.50 8.35 3.74
CA TRP A 57 5.21 8.56 3.10
C TRP A 57 4.08 8.54 4.13
N GLU A 58 3.03 9.29 3.83
CA GLU A 58 1.81 9.34 4.62
C GLU A 58 0.98 8.06 4.46
N LEU A 59 0.16 7.77 5.47
CA LEU A 59 -0.79 6.67 5.49
C LEU A 59 -2.11 7.19 6.09
N ALA A 60 -2.72 8.13 5.38
CA ALA A 60 -3.97 8.72 5.83
C ALA A 60 -5.11 7.69 5.84
N ASN A 61 -5.98 7.77 6.85
CA ASN A 61 -7.21 7.01 6.88
C ASN A 61 -8.09 7.39 5.67
N ALA A 62 -8.71 6.38 5.08
CA ALA A 62 -9.46 6.51 3.83
C ALA A 62 -8.65 7.11 2.64
N GLY A 63 -7.32 7.19 2.71
CA GLY A 63 -6.49 7.64 1.60
C GLY A 63 -6.55 6.69 0.40
N ILE A 64 -6.75 7.24 -0.81
CA ILE A 64 -6.76 6.47 -2.04
C ILE A 64 -5.32 6.30 -2.56
N ASN A 65 -4.90 5.05 -2.71
CA ASN A 65 -3.59 4.68 -3.24
C ASN A 65 -3.74 4.03 -4.62
N ARG A 66 -2.93 4.46 -5.59
CA ARG A 66 -2.97 3.98 -6.97
C ARG A 66 -1.64 3.35 -7.33
N LEU A 67 -1.70 2.07 -7.66
CA LEU A 67 -0.56 1.27 -8.09
C LEU A 67 -0.86 0.69 -9.47
N LEU A 68 0.16 0.58 -10.29
CA LEU A 68 0.10 -0.16 -11.54
C LEU A 68 0.84 -1.48 -11.34
N TRP A 69 0.17 -2.58 -11.65
CA TRP A 69 0.74 -3.90 -11.60
C TRP A 69 1.02 -4.40 -13.02
N THR A 70 2.18 -5.03 -13.21
CA THR A 70 2.49 -5.87 -14.37
C THR A 70 3.13 -7.19 -13.88
N PRO A 71 3.28 -8.21 -14.74
CA PRO A 71 4.03 -9.42 -14.38
C PRO A 71 5.50 -9.16 -13.95
N GLN A 72 6.04 -7.97 -14.20
CA GLN A 72 7.38 -7.55 -13.78
C GLN A 72 7.40 -6.86 -12.41
N GLY A 73 6.23 -6.52 -11.86
CA GLY A 73 6.06 -5.99 -10.52
C GLY A 73 5.09 -4.82 -10.41
N LEU A 74 4.99 -4.30 -9.19
CA LEU A 74 4.22 -3.10 -8.87
C LEU A 74 5.04 -1.84 -9.15
N SER A 75 4.34 -0.77 -9.55
CA SER A 75 4.87 0.58 -9.62
C SER A 75 3.87 1.58 -9.04
N LEU A 76 4.40 2.66 -8.48
CA LEU A 76 3.59 3.71 -7.84
C LEU A 76 3.04 4.68 -8.88
N VAL A 77 1.73 4.91 -8.86
CA VAL A 77 1.05 5.90 -9.73
C VAL A 77 0.61 7.13 -8.92
N GLY A 78 0.07 6.92 -7.73
CA GLY A 78 -0.36 7.98 -6.82
C GLY A 78 -0.54 7.44 -5.42
N TRP A 79 -0.36 8.29 -4.42
CA TRP A 79 -0.34 7.87 -3.02
C TRP A 79 -1.08 8.85 -2.12
N SER A 80 -1.71 8.33 -1.06
CA SER A 80 -2.37 9.09 0.00
C SER A 80 -3.32 10.20 -0.52
N ASP A 81 -4.10 9.90 -1.55
CA ASP A 81 -5.06 10.87 -2.09
C ASP A 81 -6.30 10.98 -1.20
N THR A 82 -6.34 12.04 -0.41
CA THR A 82 -7.42 12.39 0.52
C THR A 82 -8.29 13.54 0.01
N ARG A 83 -8.15 13.99 -1.25
CA ARG A 83 -8.89 15.17 -1.77
C ARG A 83 -10.41 15.02 -1.77
N HIS A 84 -10.89 13.78 -1.64
CA HIS A 84 -12.31 13.46 -1.51
C HIS A 84 -12.84 13.63 -0.07
N LEU A 85 -11.94 13.70 0.92
CA LEU A 85 -12.26 14.02 2.30
C LEU A 85 -12.31 15.54 2.45
N GLY A 86 -13.33 16.04 3.14
CA GLY A 86 -13.37 17.44 3.57
C GLY A 86 -12.25 17.73 4.60
N PRO A 87 -11.79 18.98 4.74
CA PRO A 87 -10.74 19.36 5.69
C PRO A 87 -11.00 18.88 7.13
N GLU A 88 -12.27 18.80 7.52
CA GLU A 88 -12.72 18.41 8.85
C GLU A 88 -12.68 16.90 9.13
N TRP A 89 -12.43 16.07 8.11
CA TRP A 89 -12.36 14.61 8.21
C TRP A 89 -10.95 14.04 7.99
N CYS A 90 -9.97 14.90 7.72
CA CYS A 90 -8.57 14.51 7.61
C CYS A 90 -7.92 14.47 8.99
N ASP A 91 -7.51 13.28 9.44
CA ASP A 91 -6.86 13.09 10.75
C ASP A 91 -5.53 13.87 10.87
N GLU A 92 -4.78 14.03 9.78
CA GLU A 92 -3.60 14.89 9.73
C GLU A 92 -4.01 16.34 9.46
N SER A 93 -4.34 17.04 10.54
CA SER A 93 -4.38 18.50 10.54
C SER A 93 -2.95 19.01 10.68
N THR A 94 -2.45 19.72 9.66
CA THR A 94 -1.23 20.52 9.78
C THR A 94 -1.44 21.50 10.94
N THR A 95 -0.83 21.23 12.08
CA THR A 95 -0.68 22.21 13.16
C THR A 95 0.59 23.01 12.91
#